data_AF-A0A3M0Y1P8-F1
#
_entry.id   AF-A0A3M0Y1P8-F1
#
_cell.length_a   1.000
_cell.length_b   1.000
_cell.length_c   1.000
_cell.angle_alpha   90.00
_cell.angle_beta   90.00
_cell.angle_gamma   90.00
#
_symmetry.space_group_name_H-M   'P 1'
#
loop_
_entity.id
_entity.type
_entity.pdbx_description
1 polymer ?
#
loop_
_entity_poly.entity_id
_entity_poly.type
_entity_poly.pdbx_seq_one_letter_code
_entity_poly.pdbx_strand_id
1 'polypeptide(L)'
;NFVVLVGLLLNLWVVFILWAGGAWPGFEPAGQEQSGVFFEVRRLAFGAVAASMIAYLAAQLVDVQLFHFWKWLTRGRHLWLRNNGSTLVSQLVDTTAVILITHFYAHALPVEEQAPLAPQLLAFIATGYVFKLIAALLDTIPFYIGAHLLSRYLRLPPPTHAPHPPGAAAAEAGVG
;
A
#
# COMPACT_ATOMS: atom_id res chain seq x y z
N ASN A 1 -12.69 5.94 -3.77
CA ASN A 1 -12.99 4.49 -3.67
C ASN A 1 -13.26 3.79 -4.99
N PHE A 2 -13.89 4.41 -6.00
CA PHE A 2 -14.17 3.74 -7.29
C PHE A 2 -12.91 3.20 -7.99
N VAL A 3 -11.84 3.99 -8.10
CA VAL A 3 -10.59 3.58 -8.75
C VAL A 3 -9.92 2.38 -8.06
N VAL A 4 -9.94 2.33 -6.72
CA VAL A 4 -9.38 1.21 -5.95
C VAL A 4 -10.20 -0.07 -6.15
N LEU A 5 -11.54 0.05 -6.17
CA LEU A 5 -12.43 -1.07 -6.42
C LEU A 5 -12.26 -1.61 -7.84
N VAL A 6 -12.10 -0.72 -8.83
CA VAL A 6 -11.82 -1.10 -10.22
C VAL A 6 -10.47 -1.83 -10.32
N GLY A 7 -9.43 -1.36 -9.64
CA GLY A 7 -8.13 -2.06 -9.59
C GLY A 7 -8.23 -3.46 -8.99
N LEU A 8 -8.95 -3.61 -7.87
CA LEU A 8 -9.20 -4.93 -7.26
C LEU A 8 -9.99 -5.85 -8.19
N LEU A 9 -11.06 -5.33 -8.82
CA LEU A 9 -11.87 -6.07 -9.78
C LEU A 9 -11.06 -6.54 -10.98
N LEU A 10 -10.20 -5.68 -11.54
CA LEU A 10 -9.32 -6.04 -12.66
C LEU A 10 -8.35 -7.15 -12.26
N ASN A 11 -7.77 -7.08 -11.05
CA ASN A 11 -6.87 -8.13 -10.58
C ASN A 11 -7.60 -9.48 -10.43
N LEU A 12 -8.78 -9.47 -9.80
CA LEU A 12 -9.64 -10.65 -9.70
C LEU A 12 -10.09 -11.17 -11.07
N TRP A 13 -10.33 -10.28 -12.03
CA TRP A 13 -10.73 -10.62 -13.38
C TRP A 13 -9.60 -11.34 -14.15
N VAL A 14 -8.37 -10.86 -14.03
CA VAL A 14 -7.19 -11.52 -14.61
C VAL A 14 -7.00 -12.91 -14.01
N VAL A 15 -7.10 -13.04 -12.68
CA VAL A 15 -7.03 -14.32 -11.98
C VAL A 15 -8.15 -15.26 -12.45
N PHE A 16 -9.36 -14.75 -12.63
CA PHE A 16 -10.51 -15.51 -13.12
C PHE A 16 -10.31 -16.03 -14.55
N ILE A 17 -9.83 -15.19 -15.48
CA ILE A 17 -9.56 -15.62 -16.86
C ILE A 17 -8.49 -16.71 -16.89
N LEU A 18 -7.41 -16.57 -16.12
CA LEU A 18 -6.35 -17.58 -16.04
C LEU A 18 -6.85 -18.88 -15.40
N TRP A 19 -7.74 -18.81 -14.41
CA TRP A 19 -8.42 -19.98 -13.86
C TRP A 19 -9.30 -20.67 -14.90
N ALA A 20 -10.15 -19.91 -15.60
CA ALA A 20 -11.07 -20.42 -16.60
C ALA A 20 -10.34 -21.04 -17.80
N GLY A 21 -9.27 -20.42 -18.28
CA GLY A 21 -8.44 -20.97 -19.34
C GLY A 21 -7.76 -22.30 -18.96
N GLY A 22 -7.43 -22.48 -17.67
CA GLY A 22 -6.87 -23.74 -17.16
C GLY A 22 -7.89 -24.82 -16.86
N ALA A 23 -9.19 -24.50 -16.85
CA ALA A 23 -10.27 -25.47 -16.72
C ALA A 23 -10.72 -26.03 -18.08
N TRP A 24 -10.27 -25.44 -19.20
CA TRP A 24 -10.65 -25.84 -20.54
C TRP A 24 -9.65 -26.86 -21.12
N PRO A 25 -10.10 -28.06 -21.54
CA PRO A 25 -9.23 -29.04 -22.16
C PRO A 25 -8.78 -28.56 -23.54
N GLY A 26 -7.46 -28.46 -23.77
CA GLY A 26 -6.90 -28.05 -25.07
C GLY A 26 -5.58 -27.24 -25.02
N PHE A 27 -5.15 -26.79 -23.84
CA PHE A 27 -3.87 -26.07 -23.66
C PHE A 27 -2.71 -26.97 -23.18
N GLU A 28 -2.96 -28.27 -23.13
CA GLU A 28 -2.04 -29.29 -22.62
C GLU A 28 -1.24 -29.89 -23.78
N PRO A 29 0.11 -29.91 -23.71
CA PRO A 29 0.92 -30.68 -24.66
C PRO A 29 0.48 -32.14 -24.68
N ALA A 30 0.45 -32.77 -25.87
CA ALA A 30 0.06 -34.19 -25.99
C ALA A 30 0.89 -35.07 -25.05
N GLY A 31 0.24 -35.68 -24.06
CA GLY A 31 0.87 -36.56 -23.06
C GLY A 31 1.35 -35.88 -21.77
N GLN A 32 1.14 -34.57 -21.59
CA GLN A 32 1.42 -33.87 -20.33
C GLN A 32 0.32 -32.86 -20.00
N GLU A 33 -0.61 -33.27 -19.13
CA GLU A 33 -1.81 -32.48 -18.78
C GLU A 33 -1.53 -31.17 -18.02
N GLN A 34 -0.28 -30.86 -17.59
CA GLN A 34 0.00 -29.70 -16.73
C GLN A 34 1.33 -28.96 -16.97
N SER A 35 2.02 -29.19 -18.09
CA SER A 35 3.38 -28.63 -18.31
C SER A 35 3.51 -27.61 -19.45
N GLY A 36 2.38 -27.13 -19.99
CA GLY A 36 2.39 -26.09 -21.02
C GLY A 36 2.79 -24.71 -20.48
N VAL A 37 3.34 -23.85 -21.36
CA VAL A 37 3.70 -22.44 -21.06
C VAL A 37 2.53 -21.68 -20.42
N PHE A 38 1.29 -21.99 -20.80
CA PHE A 38 0.10 -21.42 -20.20
C PHE A 38 -0.02 -21.72 -18.68
N PHE A 39 0.23 -22.96 -18.27
CA PHE A 39 0.16 -23.36 -16.85
C PHE A 39 1.30 -22.76 -16.02
N GLU A 40 2.49 -22.60 -16.62
CA GLU A 40 3.62 -21.86 -16.03
C GLU A 40 3.25 -20.39 -15.78
N VAL A 41 2.77 -19.67 -16.82
CA VAL A 41 2.34 -18.27 -16.69
C VAL A 41 1.20 -18.13 -15.70
N ARG A 42 0.23 -19.05 -15.70
CA ARG A 42 -0.85 -19.09 -14.72
C ARG A 42 -0.31 -19.25 -13.31
N ARG A 43 0.58 -20.22 -13.06
CA ARG A 43 1.17 -20.44 -11.73
C ARG A 43 1.86 -19.16 -11.24
N LEU A 44 2.71 -18.57 -12.09
CA LEU A 44 3.43 -17.33 -11.80
C LEU A 44 2.47 -16.16 -11.53
N ALA A 45 1.44 -15.98 -12.33
CA ALA A 45 0.47 -14.90 -12.12
C ALA A 45 -0.29 -15.07 -10.79
N PHE A 46 -0.76 -16.28 -10.48
CA PHE A 46 -1.47 -16.56 -9.23
C PHE A 46 -0.61 -16.30 -8.00
N GLY A 47 0.62 -16.79 -7.97
CA GLY A 47 1.48 -16.53 -6.82
C GLY A 47 2.01 -15.11 -6.77
N ALA A 48 2.18 -14.41 -7.90
CA ALA A 48 2.51 -12.99 -7.89
C ALA A 48 1.38 -12.16 -7.26
N VAL A 49 0.12 -12.44 -7.60
CA VAL A 49 -1.06 -11.80 -6.98
C VAL A 49 -1.15 -12.14 -5.49
N ALA A 50 -1.03 -13.42 -5.13
CA ALA A 50 -1.11 -13.83 -3.73
C ALA A 50 0.00 -13.18 -2.88
N ALA A 51 1.23 -13.19 -3.39
CA ALA A 51 2.37 -12.60 -2.72
C ALA A 51 2.21 -11.07 -2.55
N SER A 52 1.73 -10.37 -3.58
CA SER A 52 1.49 -8.92 -3.50
C SER A 52 0.34 -8.57 -2.54
N MET A 53 -0.70 -9.40 -2.44
CA MET A 53 -1.74 -9.23 -1.41
C MET A 53 -1.19 -9.43 0.01
N ILE A 54 -0.34 -10.44 0.22
CA ILE A 54 0.32 -10.68 1.52
C ILE A 54 1.22 -9.50 1.89
N ALA A 55 2.03 -9.01 0.94
CA ALA A 55 2.88 -7.84 1.13
C ALA A 55 2.07 -6.60 1.53
N TYR A 56 0.98 -6.34 0.81
CA TYR A 56 0.08 -5.24 1.10
C TYR A 56 -0.53 -5.35 2.51
N LEU A 57 -1.07 -6.52 2.88
CA LEU A 57 -1.65 -6.73 4.20
C LEU A 57 -0.60 -6.57 5.32
N ALA A 58 0.63 -7.06 5.10
CA ALA A 58 1.72 -6.89 6.04
C ALA A 58 2.09 -5.41 6.22
N ALA A 59 2.25 -4.67 5.12
CA ALA A 59 2.54 -3.24 5.16
C ALA A 59 1.42 -2.46 5.88
N GLN A 60 0.15 -2.77 5.61
CA GLN A 60 -0.98 -2.16 6.30
C GLN A 60 -1.02 -2.47 7.80
N LEU A 61 -0.78 -3.72 8.18
CA LEU A 61 -0.77 -4.10 9.59
C LEU A 61 0.35 -3.37 10.34
N VAL A 62 1.54 -3.30 9.76
CA VAL A 62 2.67 -2.55 10.32
C VAL A 62 2.33 -1.07 10.46
N ASP A 63 1.68 -0.48 9.46
CA ASP A 63 1.22 0.92 9.51
C ASP A 63 0.32 1.18 10.72
N VAL A 64 -0.71 0.35 10.88
CA VAL A 64 -1.68 0.49 11.97
C VAL A 64 -1.01 0.28 13.33
N GLN A 65 -0.16 -0.74 13.46
CA GLN A 65 0.55 -1.02 14.71
C GLN A 65 1.47 0.14 15.10
N LEU A 66 2.24 0.67 14.15
CA LEU A 66 3.14 1.79 14.40
C LEU A 66 2.37 3.07 14.70
N PHE A 67 1.30 3.36 13.98
CA PHE A 67 0.46 4.51 14.27
C PHE A 67 -0.03 4.50 15.73
N HIS A 68 -0.49 3.34 16.23
CA HIS A 68 -0.91 3.18 17.61
C HIS A 68 0.26 3.24 18.60
N PHE A 69 1.41 2.64 18.28
CA PHE A 69 2.64 2.73 19.07
C PHE A 69 3.06 4.20 19.28
N TRP A 70 3.14 4.98 18.20
CA TRP A 70 3.48 6.40 18.27
C TRP A 70 2.41 7.23 18.99
N LYS A 71 1.12 6.88 18.82
CA LYS A 71 0.01 7.53 19.56
C LYS A 71 0.17 7.34 21.08
N TRP A 72 0.52 6.14 21.53
CA TRP A 72 0.74 5.85 22.95
C TRP A 72 1.99 6.54 23.49
N LEU A 73 3.11 6.44 22.77
CA LEU A 73 4.39 7.04 23.17
C LEU A 73 4.33 8.57 23.26
N THR A 74 3.67 9.22 22.30
CA THR A 74 3.56 10.70 22.24
C THR A 74 2.37 11.26 23.03
N ARG A 75 1.61 10.40 23.75
CA ARG A 75 0.35 10.76 24.42
C ARG A 75 -0.61 11.53 23.50
N GLY A 76 -0.60 11.18 22.21
CA GLY A 76 -1.41 11.81 21.17
C GLY A 76 -0.99 13.22 20.72
N ARG A 77 0.09 13.81 21.25
CA ARG A 77 0.44 15.23 20.99
C ARG A 77 1.04 15.48 19.59
N HIS A 78 1.71 14.50 18.99
CA HIS A 78 2.42 14.67 17.72
C HIS A 78 1.78 13.86 16.60
N LEU A 79 0.66 14.37 16.06
CA LEU A 79 -0.06 13.79 14.91
C LEU A 79 0.86 13.65 13.68
N TRP A 80 1.71 14.63 13.42
CA TRP A 80 2.63 14.61 12.29
C TRP A 80 3.65 13.48 12.39
N LEU A 81 4.24 13.28 13.58
CA LEU A 81 5.27 12.26 13.79
C LEU A 81 4.70 10.85 13.62
N ARG A 82 3.50 10.59 14.15
CA ARG A 82 2.86 9.27 14.00
C ARG A 82 2.44 8.98 12.55
N ASN A 83 1.93 9.99 11.83
CA ASN A 83 1.45 9.80 10.46
C ASN A 83 2.61 9.58 9.48
N ASN A 84 3.65 10.41 9.56
CA ASN A 84 4.81 10.28 8.68
C ASN A 84 5.69 9.09 9.11
N GLY A 85 5.84 8.86 10.42
CA GLY A 85 6.61 7.74 10.95
C GLY A 85 6.02 6.38 10.57
N SER A 86 4.69 6.21 10.70
CA SER A 86 4.03 4.97 10.27
C SER A 86 4.17 4.80 8.75
N THR A 87 3.89 5.85 7.97
CA THR A 87 4.02 5.81 6.49
C THR A 87 5.43 5.41 6.04
N LEU A 88 6.49 6.01 6.61
CA LEU A 88 7.87 5.72 6.23
C LEU A 88 8.23 4.24 6.50
N VAL A 89 7.86 3.72 7.66
CA VAL A 89 8.17 2.32 7.99
C VAL A 89 7.34 1.36 7.16
N SER A 90 6.07 1.66 6.92
CA SER A 90 5.19 0.85 6.07
C SER A 90 5.66 0.79 4.63
N GLN A 91 6.17 1.92 4.09
CA GLN A 91 6.80 1.95 2.76
C GLN A 91 8.08 1.12 2.69
N LEU A 92 8.86 1.08 3.77
CA LEU A 92 10.04 0.21 3.84
C LEU A 92 9.63 -1.27 3.80
N VAL A 93 8.62 -1.66 4.58
CA VAL A 93 8.09 -3.03 4.60
C VAL A 93 7.51 -3.41 3.25
N ASP A 94 6.69 -2.54 2.64
CA ASP A 94 6.12 -2.73 1.30
C ASP A 94 7.22 -2.94 0.25
N THR A 95 8.21 -2.04 0.20
CA THR A 95 9.28 -2.11 -0.80
C THR A 95 10.16 -3.35 -0.59
N THR A 96 10.44 -3.72 0.67
CA THR A 96 11.16 -4.94 1.00
C THR A 96 10.40 -6.17 0.52
N ALA A 97 9.09 -6.26 0.83
CA ALA A 97 8.27 -7.38 0.42
C ALA A 97 8.19 -7.51 -1.10
N VAL A 98 7.99 -6.40 -1.83
CA VAL A 98 7.95 -6.39 -3.30
C VAL A 98 9.28 -6.87 -3.90
N ILE A 99 10.43 -6.40 -3.40
CA ILE A 99 11.74 -6.84 -3.90
C ILE A 99 11.95 -8.34 -3.62
N LEU A 100 11.67 -8.80 -2.40
CA LEU A 100 11.83 -10.22 -2.05
C LEU A 100 10.93 -11.13 -2.88
N ILE A 101 9.67 -10.74 -3.08
CA ILE A 101 8.73 -11.49 -3.93
C ILE A 101 9.23 -11.51 -5.37
N THR A 102 9.64 -10.37 -5.92
CA THR A 102 10.12 -10.29 -7.30
C THR A 102 11.39 -11.14 -7.50
N HIS A 103 12.25 -11.23 -6.49
CA HIS A 103 13.47 -12.03 -6.57
C HIS A 103 13.19 -13.52 -6.43
N PHE A 104 12.59 -13.95 -5.31
CA PHE A 104 12.44 -15.36 -4.98
C PHE A 104 11.29 -16.05 -5.70
N TYR A 105 10.25 -15.31 -6.07
CA TYR A 105 9.07 -15.88 -6.72
C TYR A 105 9.10 -15.67 -8.23
N ALA A 106 9.33 -14.43 -8.68
CA ALA A 106 9.29 -14.10 -10.09
C ALA A 106 10.62 -14.29 -10.84
N HIS A 107 11.75 -14.42 -10.12
CA HIS A 107 13.11 -14.50 -10.72
C HIS A 107 13.38 -13.38 -11.74
N ALA A 108 12.73 -12.22 -11.55
CA ALA A 108 12.66 -11.15 -12.54
C ALA A 108 13.60 -9.98 -12.22
N LEU A 109 14.36 -10.07 -11.12
CA LEU A 109 15.35 -9.08 -10.75
C LEU A 109 16.69 -9.37 -11.45
N PRO A 110 17.33 -8.37 -12.08
CA PRO A 110 18.68 -8.53 -12.62
C PRO A 110 19.66 -8.59 -11.44
N VAL A 111 20.00 -9.82 -11.03
CA VAL A 111 20.95 -10.09 -9.94
C VAL A 111 22.12 -10.88 -10.52
N GLU A 112 23.34 -10.46 -10.20
CA GLU A 112 24.54 -11.20 -10.57
C GLU A 112 24.70 -12.42 -9.66
N GLU A 113 24.60 -13.61 -10.23
CA GLU A 113 24.72 -14.89 -9.49
C GLU A 113 26.10 -15.08 -8.84
N GLN A 114 27.13 -14.43 -9.39
CA GLN A 114 28.52 -14.56 -8.96
C GLN A 114 28.86 -13.64 -7.77
N ALA A 115 27.96 -12.72 -7.42
CA ALA A 115 28.14 -11.74 -6.37
C ALA A 115 27.22 -12.06 -5.17
N PRO A 116 27.57 -11.58 -3.95
CA PRO A 116 26.73 -11.78 -2.78
C PRO A 116 25.33 -11.16 -2.99
N LEU A 117 24.28 -11.94 -2.71
CA LEU A 117 22.88 -11.56 -2.95
C LEU A 117 22.40 -10.43 -2.02
N ALA A 118 22.78 -10.50 -0.75
CA ALA A 118 22.33 -9.55 0.28
C ALA A 118 22.58 -8.06 -0.06
N PRO A 119 23.79 -7.63 -0.47
CA PRO A 119 24.03 -6.24 -0.83
C PRO A 119 23.26 -5.81 -2.09
N GLN A 120 23.04 -6.71 -3.05
CA GLN A 120 22.26 -6.42 -4.25
C GLN A 120 20.79 -6.17 -3.89
N LEU A 121 20.18 -7.06 -3.10
CA LEU A 121 18.81 -6.87 -2.63
C LEU A 121 18.65 -5.60 -1.78
N LEU A 122 19.61 -5.33 -0.89
CA LEU A 122 19.60 -4.11 -0.09
C LEU A 122 19.69 -2.86 -0.97
N ALA A 123 20.51 -2.87 -2.03
CA ALA A 123 20.60 -1.78 -2.98
C ALA A 123 19.27 -1.54 -3.72
N PHE A 124 18.59 -2.61 -4.15
CA PHE A 124 17.26 -2.49 -4.78
C PHE A 124 16.21 -1.95 -3.82
N ILE A 125 16.17 -2.43 -2.57
CA ILE A 125 15.25 -1.94 -1.54
C ILE A 125 15.52 -0.46 -1.24
N ALA A 126 16.79 -0.11 -1.00
CA ALA A 126 17.18 1.27 -0.69
C ALA A 126 16.86 2.21 -1.84
N THR A 127 17.17 1.83 -3.08
CA THR A 127 16.89 2.64 -4.26
C THR A 127 15.39 2.82 -4.46
N GLY A 128 14.61 1.74 -4.38
CA GLY A 128 13.15 1.80 -4.52
C GLY A 128 12.49 2.63 -3.41
N TYR A 129 12.99 2.51 -2.18
CA TYR A 129 12.49 3.26 -1.03
C TYR A 129 12.80 4.76 -1.15
N VAL A 130 14.05 5.11 -1.47
CA VAL A 130 14.46 6.51 -1.67
C VAL A 130 13.72 7.13 -2.85
N PHE A 131 13.54 6.39 -3.94
CA PHE A 131 12.75 6.84 -5.08
C PHE A 131 11.31 7.17 -4.66
N LYS A 132 10.62 6.27 -3.95
CA LYS A 132 9.26 6.52 -3.43
C LYS A 132 9.21 7.73 -2.50
N LEU A 133 10.22 7.91 -1.65
CA LEU A 133 10.31 9.05 -0.74
C LEU A 133 10.45 10.37 -1.51
N ILE A 134 11.35 10.42 -2.50
CA ILE A 134 11.56 11.62 -3.33
C ILE A 134 10.31 11.90 -4.17
N ALA A 135 9.72 10.88 -4.79
CA ALA A 135 8.48 11.03 -5.56
C ALA A 135 7.36 11.58 -4.67
N ALA A 136 7.16 11.01 -3.48
CA ALA A 136 6.16 11.51 -2.53
C ALA A 136 6.43 12.97 -2.13
N LEU A 137 7.67 13.38 -1.90
CA LEU A 137 8.02 14.76 -1.60
C LEU A 137 7.74 15.70 -2.78
N LEU A 138 8.12 15.30 -4.00
CA LEU A 138 7.85 16.06 -5.23
C LEU A 138 6.36 16.21 -5.50
N ASP A 139 5.54 15.21 -5.19
CA ASP A 139 4.08 15.27 -5.34
C ASP A 139 3.41 16.10 -4.24
N THR A 140 3.91 16.03 -3.01
CA THR A 140 3.30 16.67 -1.84
C THR A 140 3.56 18.17 -1.79
N ILE A 141 4.74 18.64 -2.21
CA ILE A 141 5.12 20.07 -2.14
C ILE A 141 4.19 20.96 -2.99
N PRO A 142 3.93 20.68 -4.28
CA PRO A 142 3.01 21.46 -5.11
C PRO A 142 1.57 21.39 -4.59
N PHE A 143 1.16 20.24 -4.06
CA PHE A 143 -0.19 20.06 -3.52
C PHE A 143 -0.42 20.91 -2.28
N TYR A 144 0.56 20.98 -1.37
CA TYR A 144 0.47 21.83 -0.17
C TYR A 144 0.45 23.32 -0.54
N ILE A 145 1.27 23.73 -1.52
CA ILE A 145 1.29 25.10 -2.04
C ILE A 145 -0.05 25.42 -2.71
N GLY A 146 -0.56 24.55 -3.58
CA GLY A 146 -1.83 24.71 -4.27
C GLY A 146 -3.03 24.77 -3.31
N ALA A 147 -3.07 23.89 -2.32
CA ALA A 147 -4.10 23.91 -1.28
C ALA A 147 -4.05 25.20 -0.45
N HIS A 148 -2.85 25.70 -0.13
CA HIS A 148 -2.69 26.97 0.59
C HIS A 148 -3.12 28.17 -0.26
N LEU A 149 -2.77 28.19 -1.55
CA LEU A 149 -3.17 29.24 -2.49
C LEU A 149 -4.69 29.25 -2.70
N LEU A 150 -5.29 28.07 -2.88
CA LEU A 150 -6.73 27.90 -3.08
C LEU A 150 -7.52 28.22 -1.81
N SER A 151 -7.01 27.85 -0.62
CA SER A 151 -7.64 28.22 0.66
C SER A 151 -7.61 29.73 0.88
N ARG A 152 -6.53 30.42 0.47
CA ARG A 152 -6.48 31.89 0.47
C ARG A 152 -7.46 32.50 -0.54
N TYR A 153 -7.62 31.89 -1.71
CA TYR A 153 -8.55 32.36 -2.74
C TYR A 153 -10.03 32.15 -2.34
N LEU A 154 -10.37 30.99 -1.75
CA LEU A 154 -11.74 30.65 -1.32
C LEU A 154 -12.14 31.21 0.06
N ARG A 155 -11.22 31.82 0.83
CA ARG A 155 -11.46 32.33 2.19
C ARG A 155 -12.19 31.35 3.11
N LEU A 156 -11.82 30.06 3.04
CA LEU A 156 -12.46 29.05 3.88
C LEU A 156 -12.19 29.37 5.36
N PRO A 157 -13.22 29.39 6.23
CA PRO A 157 -13.01 29.53 7.65
C PRO A 157 -12.12 28.39 8.16
N PRO A 158 -11.24 28.65 9.16
CA PRO A 158 -10.36 27.63 9.70
C PRO A 158 -11.18 26.43 10.18
N PRO A 159 -10.65 25.20 10.13
CA PRO A 159 -11.37 24.00 10.56
C PRO A 159 -11.77 24.16 12.03
N THR A 160 -13.01 24.58 12.25
CA THR A 160 -13.58 24.72 13.59
C THR A 160 -13.63 23.32 14.17
N HIS A 161 -12.82 23.06 15.20
CA HIS A 161 -13.17 22.05 16.18
C HIS A 161 -14.50 22.52 16.75
N ALA A 162 -15.61 21.96 16.26
CA ALA A 162 -16.93 22.32 16.74
C ALA A 162 -16.89 22.18 18.27
N PRO A 163 -17.09 23.26 19.05
CA PRO A 163 -17.32 23.11 20.47
C PRO A 163 -18.55 22.23 20.61
N HIS A 164 -18.46 21.16 21.40
CA HIS A 164 -19.65 20.45 21.87
C HIS A 164 -20.65 21.50 22.40
N PRO A 165 -21.90 21.51 21.94
CA PRO A 165 -22.85 22.51 22.39
C PRO A 165 -23.01 22.41 23.92
N PRO A 166 -22.77 23.50 24.67
CA PRO A 166 -23.11 23.54 26.09
C PRO A 166 -24.62 23.79 26.17
N GLY A 167 -25.42 22.74 26.28
CA GLY A 167 -26.87 22.95 26.18
C GLY A 167 -27.79 21.80 26.54
N ALA A 168 -27.33 20.75 27.23
CA ALA A 168 -28.23 19.71 27.76
C ALA A 168 -28.20 19.61 29.31
N ALA A 169 -27.32 20.35 30.00
CA ALA A 169 -27.21 20.31 31.46
C ALA A 169 -27.87 21.50 32.18
N ALA A 170 -28.43 22.48 31.44
CA ALA A 170 -29.01 23.70 32.02
C ALA A 170 -30.55 23.79 31.91
N ALA A 171 -31.22 22.80 31.30
CA ALA A 171 -32.69 22.78 31.20
C ALA A 171 -33.39 22.07 32.38
N GLU A 172 -32.64 21.45 33.29
CA GLU A 172 -33.18 20.75 34.48
C GLU A 172 -33.11 21.58 35.77
N ALA A 173 -32.64 22.84 35.70
CA ALA A 173 -32.47 23.71 36.87
C ALA A 173 -33.16 25.06 36.66
N GLY A 174 -34.49 25.07 36.61
CA GLY A 174 -35.27 26.27 36.95
C GLY A 174 -36.52 26.52 36.12
N VAL A 175 -37.67 26.51 36.82
CA VAL A 175 -38.98 27.08 36.47
C VAL A 175 -39.83 26.20 35.53
N GLY A 176 -40.96 25.61 35.94
CA GLY A 176 -41.72 25.66 37.19
C GLY A 176 -42.95 24.76 37.07
#